data_AF-A0A7C3S6T0-F1
#
_entry.id   AF-A0A7C3S6T0-F1
#
_cell.length_a   1.000
_cell.length_b   1.000
_cell.length_c   1.000
_cell.angle_alpha   90.00
_cell.angle_beta   90.00
_cell.angle_gamma   90.00
#
_symmetry.space_group_name_H-M   'P 1'
#
loop_
_entity.id
_entity.type
_entity.pdbx_description
1 polymer ?
#
loop_
_entity_poly.entity_id
_entity_poly.type
_entity_poly.pdbx_seq_one_letter_code
_entity_poly.pdbx_strand_id
1 'polypeptide(L)'
;MLLCGCQGSSRHEVVTGGQGSLEGLCFLPPDHSRDVDVDTDPEIFWQPGYEPPAKFTVSLKRIDEYGDYQPVSTELKSSGTNRWKLKVVGTLDEGSLYAIIVRDDTRGEIRESWFLTEKSRIRSPDEKAKNSETFEHTIILRAPNQTK
;
A
#
# COMPACT_ATOMS: atom_id res chain seq x y z
N MET A 1 10.49 -26.70 -26.95
CA MET A 1 9.21 -26.57 -26.20
C MET A 1 9.38 -25.35 -25.29
N LEU A 2 8.98 -24.16 -25.73
CA LEU A 2 9.01 -22.96 -24.90
C LEU A 2 7.74 -22.93 -24.06
N LEU A 3 7.85 -23.22 -22.77
CA LEU A 3 6.83 -22.85 -21.79
C LEU A 3 7.05 -21.37 -21.48
N CYS A 4 6.34 -20.49 -22.18
CA CYS A 4 6.21 -19.08 -21.79
C CYS A 4 5.44 -19.02 -20.47
N GLY A 5 6.14 -19.15 -19.35
CA GLY A 5 5.59 -18.83 -18.04
C GLY A 5 5.39 -17.31 -17.97
N CYS A 6 4.16 -16.87 -17.73
CA CYS A 6 3.88 -15.50 -17.31
C CYS A 6 4.50 -15.30 -15.92
N GLN A 7 5.78 -14.90 -15.87
CA GLN A 7 6.50 -14.64 -14.63
C GLN A 7 6.39 -13.14 -14.37
N GLY A 8 5.57 -12.74 -13.40
CA GLY A 8 5.54 -11.33 -12.96
C GLY A 8 6.91 -10.87 -12.48
N SER A 9 7.13 -9.55 -12.49
CA SER A 9 8.38 -8.93 -12.03
C SER A 9 8.19 -8.28 -10.67
N SER A 10 9.22 -8.30 -9.83
CA SER A 10 9.22 -7.57 -8.55
C SER A 10 9.63 -6.10 -8.68
N ARG A 11 10.05 -5.68 -9.88
CA ARG A 11 10.48 -4.32 -10.19
C ARG A 11 10.09 -3.96 -11.62
N HIS A 12 9.51 -2.78 -11.80
CA HIS A 12 9.05 -2.29 -13.10
C HIS A 12 9.71 -0.96 -13.43
N GLU A 13 10.33 -0.88 -14.59
CA GLU A 13 10.85 0.35 -15.14
C GLU A 13 9.80 0.97 -16.07
N VAL A 14 9.55 2.27 -15.92
CA VAL A 14 8.59 3.02 -16.71
C VAL A 14 9.30 4.20 -17.35
N VAL A 15 9.20 4.30 -18.68
CA VAL A 15 9.62 5.46 -19.46
C VAL A 15 8.38 6.22 -19.88
N THR A 16 8.22 7.45 -19.39
CA THR A 16 7.06 8.30 -19.67
C THR A 16 7.36 9.38 -20.70
N GLY A 17 8.63 9.79 -20.82
CA GLY A 17 9.04 10.96 -21.59
C GLY A 17 8.70 12.30 -20.92
N GLY A 18 8.05 12.29 -19.75
CA GLY A 18 7.65 13.50 -19.02
C GLY A 18 8.83 14.30 -18.45
N GLN A 19 8.59 15.54 -18.05
CA GLN A 19 9.62 16.43 -17.49
C GLN A 19 9.43 16.72 -16.00
N GLY A 20 8.46 16.05 -15.37
CA GLY A 20 8.11 16.25 -13.98
C GLY A 20 9.05 15.57 -12.98
N SER A 21 8.49 15.23 -11.82
CA SER A 21 9.19 14.68 -10.65
C SER A 21 8.25 13.77 -9.86
N LEU A 22 8.64 13.33 -8.66
CA LEU A 22 7.71 12.62 -7.76
C LEU A 22 6.72 13.56 -7.04
N GLU A 23 6.71 14.85 -7.37
CA GLU A 23 5.70 15.79 -6.85
C GLU A 23 4.31 15.44 -7.37
N GLY A 24 3.29 15.52 -6.51
CA GLY A 24 1.93 15.12 -6.84
C GLY A 24 1.69 13.61 -6.98
N LEU A 25 2.71 12.77 -6.76
CA LEU A 25 2.56 11.31 -6.69
C LEU A 25 1.65 10.92 -5.52
N CYS A 26 0.64 10.11 -5.81
CA CYS A 26 -0.31 9.50 -4.88
C CYS A 26 -0.32 7.98 -5.02
N PHE A 27 -0.75 7.33 -3.94
CA PHE A 27 -0.77 5.88 -3.79
C PHE A 27 -2.19 5.42 -3.46
N LEU A 28 -2.56 4.25 -3.98
CA LEU A 28 -3.70 3.47 -3.51
C LEU A 28 -3.21 2.06 -3.18
N PRO A 29 -3.47 1.52 -1.98
CA PRO A 29 -4.06 2.23 -0.84
C PRO A 29 -3.20 3.44 -0.39
N PRO A 30 -3.82 4.47 0.26
CA PRO A 30 -3.06 5.60 0.80
C PRO A 30 -2.04 5.17 1.85
N ASP A 31 -1.07 6.04 2.09
CA ASP A 31 -0.02 5.79 3.07
C ASP A 31 -0.58 5.58 4.49
N HIS A 32 0.00 4.62 5.20
CA HIS A 32 -0.41 4.11 6.51
C HIS A 32 -1.83 3.51 6.57
N SER A 33 -2.39 3.09 5.44
CA SER A 33 -3.67 2.36 5.43
C SER A 33 -3.59 1.04 6.20
N ARG A 34 -4.70 0.66 6.82
CA ARG A 34 -4.84 -0.58 7.59
C ARG A 34 -6.05 -1.37 7.11
N ASP A 35 -6.06 -2.66 7.43
CA ASP A 35 -7.15 -3.57 7.06
C ASP A 35 -7.41 -3.57 5.55
N VAL A 36 -6.34 -3.51 4.76
CA VAL A 36 -6.40 -3.56 3.30
C VAL A 36 -6.69 -4.99 2.84
N ASP A 37 -7.67 -5.15 1.96
CA ASP A 37 -8.04 -6.45 1.39
C ASP A 37 -6.82 -7.12 0.72
N VAL A 38 -6.62 -8.42 0.97
CA VAL A 38 -5.49 -9.19 0.44
C VAL A 38 -5.51 -9.36 -1.08
N ASP A 39 -6.67 -9.16 -1.72
CA ASP A 39 -6.86 -9.14 -3.17
C ASP A 39 -6.64 -7.75 -3.79
N THR A 40 -6.18 -6.77 -2.99
CA THR A 40 -5.88 -5.41 -3.48
C THR A 40 -4.70 -5.41 -4.43
N ASP A 41 -4.93 -4.90 -5.64
CA ASP A 41 -3.87 -4.48 -6.57
C ASP A 41 -3.50 -3.01 -6.30
N PRO A 42 -2.30 -2.69 -5.78
CA PRO A 42 -1.91 -1.31 -5.51
C PRO A 42 -1.80 -0.47 -6.78
N GLU A 43 -1.98 0.84 -6.65
CA GLU A 43 -1.87 1.79 -7.75
C GLU A 43 -1.02 3.00 -7.37
N ILE A 44 -0.34 3.55 -8.36
CA ILE A 44 0.33 4.85 -8.28
C ILE A 44 -0.22 5.78 -9.36
N PHE A 45 -0.34 7.06 -9.03
CA PHE A 45 -0.75 8.07 -10.01
C PHE A 45 -0.28 9.46 -9.64
N TRP A 46 -0.17 10.32 -10.64
CA TRP A 46 0.05 11.75 -10.43
C TRP A 46 -1.27 12.50 -10.41
N GLN A 47 -1.42 13.42 -9.45
CA GLN A 47 -2.56 14.31 -9.39
C GLN A 47 -2.65 15.21 -10.63
N PRO A 48 -3.85 15.69 -11.01
CA PRO A 48 -4.00 16.65 -12.10
C PRO A 48 -3.10 17.87 -11.92
N GLY A 49 -2.41 18.27 -12.98
CA GLY A 49 -1.44 19.38 -12.96
C GLY A 49 0.00 18.96 -12.63
N TYR A 50 0.21 17.73 -12.17
CA TYR A 50 1.53 17.15 -11.98
C TYR A 50 1.86 16.13 -13.08
N GLU A 51 3.16 15.97 -13.33
CA GLU A 51 3.68 15.06 -14.35
C GLU A 51 4.71 14.11 -13.72
N PRO A 52 4.75 12.83 -14.13
CA PRO A 52 5.82 11.92 -13.72
C PRO A 52 7.18 12.36 -14.28
N PRO A 53 8.28 11.90 -13.67
CA PRO A 53 9.61 12.07 -14.26
C PRO A 53 9.73 11.27 -15.55
N ALA A 54 10.70 11.62 -16.39
CA ALA A 54 10.93 10.97 -17.69
C ALA A 54 11.10 9.45 -17.58
N LYS A 55 11.67 9.00 -16.46
CA LYS A 55 11.91 7.61 -16.15
C LYS A 55 11.78 7.38 -14.64
N PHE A 56 11.04 6.34 -14.25
CA PHE A 56 10.98 5.89 -12.87
C PHE A 56 10.92 4.38 -12.76
N THR A 57 11.29 3.88 -11.59
CA THR A 57 11.12 2.49 -11.17
C THR A 57 9.98 2.44 -10.15
N VAL A 58 9.11 1.43 -10.23
CA VAL A 58 8.16 1.09 -9.16
C VAL A 58 8.28 -0.38 -8.74
N SER A 59 8.13 -0.66 -7.44
CA SER A 59 8.11 -2.01 -6.88
C SER A 59 7.17 -2.12 -5.69
N LEU A 60 6.64 -3.32 -5.47
CA LEU A 60 5.91 -3.68 -4.25
C LEU A 60 6.78 -4.63 -3.42
N LYS A 61 6.87 -4.39 -2.12
CA LYS A 61 7.64 -5.22 -1.20
C LYS A 61 6.86 -5.52 0.07
N ARG A 62 6.98 -6.73 0.60
CA ARG A 62 6.54 -7.09 1.95
C ARG A 62 7.66 -6.79 2.93
N ILE A 63 7.33 -6.29 4.11
CA ILE A 63 8.28 -6.08 5.21
C ILE A 63 8.09 -7.23 6.19
N ASP A 64 9.15 -7.98 6.46
CA ASP A 64 9.10 -9.07 7.43
C ASP A 64 9.30 -8.60 8.88
N GLU A 65 9.29 -9.54 9.83
CA GLU A 65 9.39 -9.25 11.26
C GLU A 65 10.71 -8.59 11.68
N TYR A 66 11.74 -8.67 10.85
CA TYR A 66 13.05 -8.04 11.07
C TYR A 66 13.16 -6.66 10.42
N GLY A 67 12.13 -6.24 9.68
CA GLY A 67 12.14 -5.00 8.91
C GLY A 67 12.79 -5.15 7.53
N ASP A 68 13.09 -6.37 7.09
CA ASP A 68 13.70 -6.62 5.80
C ASP A 68 12.65 -6.62 4.68
N TYR A 69 13.05 -6.05 3.54
CA TYR A 69 12.20 -5.92 2.36
C TYR A 69 12.25 -7.16 1.47
N GLN A 70 11.14 -7.89 1.42
CA GLN A 70 10.93 -9.05 0.57
C GLN A 70 10.20 -8.65 -0.73
N PRO A 71 10.71 -8.99 -1.93
CA PRO A 71 10.09 -8.60 -3.19
C PRO A 71 8.73 -9.30 -3.41
N VAL A 72 7.74 -8.55 -3.91
CA VAL A 72 6.43 -9.10 -4.33
C VAL A 72 6.34 -9.10 -5.84
N SER A 73 6.02 -10.25 -6.43
CA SER A 73 5.86 -10.38 -7.89
C SER A 73 4.58 -9.69 -8.33
N THR A 74 4.69 -8.81 -9.32
CA THR A 74 3.56 -8.03 -9.86
C THR A 74 3.65 -7.91 -11.38
N GLU A 75 2.53 -7.63 -12.04
CA GLU A 75 2.47 -7.14 -13.42
C GLU A 75 2.07 -5.66 -13.41
N LEU A 76 2.87 -4.78 -14.00
CA LEU A 76 2.49 -3.37 -14.13
C LEU A 76 1.55 -3.16 -15.31
N LYS A 77 0.39 -2.54 -15.08
CA LYS A 77 -0.57 -2.19 -16.13
C LYS A 77 -0.91 -0.70 -16.05
N SER A 78 -0.82 0.00 -17.17
CA SER A 78 -1.37 1.36 -17.25
C SER A 78 -2.90 1.28 -17.14
N SER A 79 -3.48 2.09 -16.26
CA SER A 79 -4.94 2.17 -16.06
C SER A 79 -5.49 3.58 -16.36
N GLY A 80 -4.66 4.46 -16.91
CA GLY A 80 -5.03 5.81 -17.33
C GLY A 80 -3.81 6.70 -17.54
N THR A 81 -4.07 7.98 -17.80
CA THR A 81 -3.01 9.00 -17.90
C THR A 81 -2.26 9.12 -16.59
N ASN A 82 -0.95 8.97 -16.63
CA ASN A 82 -0.05 9.04 -15.48
C ASN A 82 -0.51 8.15 -14.30
N ARG A 83 -1.08 6.98 -14.61
CA ARG A 83 -1.64 6.06 -13.63
C ARG A 83 -1.30 4.60 -13.97
N TRP A 84 -0.81 3.88 -12.98
CA TRP A 84 -0.39 2.49 -13.11
C TRP A 84 -0.86 1.65 -11.94
N LYS A 85 -1.33 0.45 -12.25
CA LYS A 85 -1.72 -0.60 -11.31
C LYS A 85 -0.64 -1.69 -11.26
N LEU A 86 -0.22 -2.05 -10.07
CA LEU A 86 0.62 -3.19 -9.77
C LEU A 86 -0.28 -4.39 -9.51
N LYS A 87 -0.54 -5.19 -10.55
CA LYS A 87 -1.33 -6.41 -10.39
C LYS A 87 -0.52 -7.45 -9.64
N VAL A 88 -0.98 -7.88 -8.46
CA VAL A 88 -0.26 -8.87 -7.67
C VAL A 88 -0.36 -10.23 -8.34
N VAL A 89 0.78 -10.93 -8.47
CA VAL A 89 0.77 -12.33 -8.94
C VAL A 89 0.44 -13.22 -7.74
N GLY A 90 -0.82 -13.63 -7.65
CA GLY A 90 -1.36 -14.34 -6.50
C GLY A 90 -2.16 -13.40 -5.61
N THR A 91 -2.04 -13.57 -4.30
CA THR A 91 -2.67 -12.72 -3.28
C THR A 91 -1.62 -12.18 -2.32
N LEU A 92 -1.93 -11.10 -1.63
CA LEU A 92 -1.12 -10.64 -0.51
C LEU A 92 -1.31 -11.56 0.70
N ASP A 93 -0.33 -11.55 1.60
CA ASP A 93 -0.39 -12.27 2.86
C ASP A 93 -1.24 -11.47 3.85
N GLU A 94 -2.02 -12.18 4.66
CA GLU A 94 -2.81 -11.58 5.72
C GLU A 94 -1.93 -10.95 6.83
N GLY A 95 -2.43 -9.87 7.42
CA GLY A 95 -1.80 -9.21 8.57
C GLY A 95 -0.36 -8.75 8.33
N SER A 96 0.01 -8.54 7.07
CA SER A 96 1.38 -8.30 6.63
C SER A 96 1.54 -6.85 6.18
N LEU A 97 2.72 -6.30 6.44
CA LEU A 97 3.07 -4.93 6.11
C LEU A 97 3.71 -4.90 4.71
N TYR A 98 3.25 -3.98 3.87
CA TYR A 98 3.74 -3.80 2.52
C TYR A 98 4.15 -2.35 2.28
N ALA A 99 5.09 -2.17 1.35
CA ALA A 99 5.53 -0.86 0.85
C ALA A 99 5.50 -0.82 -0.68
N ILE A 100 4.85 0.21 -1.22
CA ILE A 100 4.96 0.63 -2.62
C ILE A 100 6.11 1.62 -2.69
N ILE A 101 7.14 1.30 -3.48
CA ILE A 101 8.36 2.12 -3.58
C ILE A 101 8.48 2.62 -5.00
N VAL A 102 8.50 3.95 -5.17
CA VAL A 102 8.72 4.64 -6.44
C VAL A 102 10.03 5.40 -6.39
N ARG A 103 10.90 5.18 -7.37
CA ARG A 103 12.17 5.88 -7.52
C ARG A 103 12.18 6.66 -8.83
N ASP A 104 12.46 7.96 -8.76
CA ASP A 104 12.84 8.75 -9.92
C ASP A 104 14.25 8.34 -10.35
N ASP A 105 14.37 7.69 -11.50
CA ASP A 105 15.66 7.17 -11.98
C ASP A 105 16.51 8.28 -12.63
N THR A 106 15.96 9.48 -12.80
CA THR A 106 16.66 10.65 -13.36
C THR A 106 17.28 11.52 -12.28
N ARG A 107 16.63 11.64 -11.11
CA ARG A 107 17.07 12.49 -9.99
C ARG A 107 17.54 11.69 -8.77
N GLY A 108 17.18 10.41 -8.69
CA GLY A 108 17.50 9.53 -7.58
C GLY A 108 16.58 9.69 -6.36
N GLU A 109 15.54 10.53 -6.44
CA GLU A 109 14.53 10.68 -5.40
C GLU A 109 13.71 9.39 -5.21
N ILE A 110 13.32 9.10 -3.98
CA ILE A 110 12.52 7.93 -3.63
C ILE A 110 11.30 8.40 -2.83
N ARG A 111 10.13 7.84 -3.15
CA ARG A 111 8.93 7.92 -2.32
C ARG A 111 8.41 6.52 -2.04
N GLU A 112 7.96 6.34 -0.81
CA GLU A 112 7.42 5.07 -0.33
C GLU A 112 6.04 5.32 0.28
N SER A 113 5.17 4.33 0.16
CA SER A 113 3.87 4.32 0.82
C SER A 113 3.57 2.94 1.40
N TRP A 114 3.18 2.92 2.67
CA TRP A 114 3.09 1.73 3.49
C TRP A 114 1.63 1.38 3.76
N PHE A 115 1.29 0.09 3.77
CA PHE A 115 -0.04 -0.36 4.13
C PHE A 115 -0.02 -1.75 4.79
N LEU A 116 -0.98 -1.99 5.70
CA LEU A 116 -1.16 -3.25 6.41
C LEU A 116 -2.40 -3.97 5.89
N THR A 117 -2.23 -5.22 5.45
CA THR A 117 -3.35 -6.06 5.01
C THR A 117 -4.19 -6.52 6.18
N GLU A 118 -5.45 -6.84 5.91
CA GLU A 118 -6.36 -7.42 6.89
C GLU A 118 -5.83 -8.75 7.42
N LYS A 119 -6.19 -9.07 8.66
CA LYS A 119 -5.93 -10.37 9.27
C LYS A 119 -7.26 -11.09 9.36
N SER A 120 -7.39 -12.29 8.76
CA SER A 120 -8.60 -13.07 8.93
C SER A 120 -8.78 -13.37 10.41
N ARG A 121 -9.82 -12.79 11.00
CA ARG A 121 -10.33 -13.25 12.28
C ARG A 121 -11.11 -14.52 11.97
N ILE A 122 -10.43 -15.67 11.96
CA ILE A 122 -11.14 -16.96 12.00
C ILE A 122 -11.95 -16.93 13.30
N ARG A 123 -13.22 -16.52 13.21
CA ARG A 123 -14.21 -16.81 14.23
C ARG A 123 -14.44 -18.30 14.11
N SER A 124 -13.92 -19.07 15.05
CA SER A 124 -14.35 -20.45 15.27
C SER A 124 -15.88 -20.48 15.23
N PRO A 125 -16.50 -21.45 14.55
CA PRO A 125 -17.96 -21.55 14.50
C PRO A 125 -18.50 -22.09 15.83
N ASP A 126 -18.28 -21.38 16.96
CA ASP A 126 -18.90 -21.70 18.24
C ASP A 126 -18.91 -20.52 19.25
N GLU A 127 -19.14 -19.30 18.79
CA GLU A 127 -19.64 -18.24 19.68
C GLU A 127 -20.97 -17.71 19.14
N LYS A 128 -21.98 -18.55 19.33
CA LYS A 128 -23.37 -18.12 19.36
C LYS A 128 -23.51 -17.03 20.42
N ALA A 129 -23.78 -15.81 19.95
CA ALA A 129 -24.52 -14.76 20.62
C ALA A 129 -24.34 -14.63 22.14
N LYS A 130 -23.44 -13.77 22.58
CA LYS A 130 -23.70 -12.93 23.75
C LYS A 130 -22.95 -11.61 23.72
N ASN A 131 -23.70 -10.57 24.03
CA ASN A 131 -23.31 -9.19 24.33
C ASN A 131 -22.99 -8.28 23.15
N SER A 132 -24.07 -7.77 22.56
CA SER A 132 -24.20 -6.34 22.33
C SER A 132 -24.00 -5.58 23.65
N GLU A 133 -22.80 -5.09 23.91
CA GLU A 133 -22.60 -4.03 24.92
C GLU A 133 -21.82 -2.89 24.28
N THR A 134 -22.59 -1.84 24.00
CA THR A 134 -22.14 -0.48 23.70
C THR A 134 -21.12 -0.03 24.75
N PHE A 135 -19.88 0.19 24.35
CA PHE A 135 -18.89 0.84 25.22
C PHE A 135 -19.16 2.34 25.25
N GLU A 136 -19.85 2.81 26.28
CA GLU A 136 -19.94 4.22 26.63
C GLU A 136 -18.58 4.70 27.19
N HIS A 137 -17.88 5.57 26.46
CA HIS A 137 -16.72 6.27 27.00
C HIS A 137 -17.19 7.37 27.97
N THR A 138 -17.26 7.04 29.26
CA THR A 138 -17.39 8.06 30.32
C THR A 138 -16.04 8.72 30.56
N ILE A 139 -15.86 9.96 30.09
CA ILE A 139 -14.72 10.80 30.49
C ILE A 139 -15.05 11.46 31.84
N ILE A 140 -14.37 11.05 32.91
CA ILE A 140 -14.43 11.74 34.19
C ILE A 140 -13.49 12.97 34.14
N LEU A 141 -14.07 14.15 33.95
CA LEU A 141 -13.38 15.42 34.16
C LEU A 141 -13.24 15.67 35.67
N ARG A 142 -12.03 15.57 36.22
CA ARG A 142 -11.74 16.04 37.58
C ARG A 142 -11.78 17.57 37.60
N ALA A 143 -12.68 18.14 38.41
CA ALA A 143 -12.76 19.58 38.65
C ALA A 143 -11.50 20.09 39.40
N PRO A 144 -11.00 21.30 39.10
CA PRO A 144 -9.87 21.88 39.81
C PRO A 144 -10.28 22.37 41.20
N ASN A 145 -9.52 21.96 42.20
CA ASN A 145 -9.66 22.38 43.59
C ASN A 145 -9.28 23.86 43.70
N GLN A 146 -10.23 24.73 44.09
CA GLN A 146 -9.92 26.10 44.49
C GLN A 146 -9.46 26.09 45.94
N THR A 147 -8.25 26.58 46.20
CA THR A 147 -7.82 26.91 47.56
C THR A 147 -7.60 28.42 47.64
N LYS A 148 -8.23 28.95 48.69
CA LYS A 148 -8.35 30.32 49.17
C LYS A 148 -7.01 30.99 49.49
#